data_AF-A0A1D6Q8H9-F1
#
_entry.id   AF-A0A1D6Q8H9-F1
#
_cell.length_a   1.000
_cell.length_b   1.000
_cell.length_c   1.000
_cell.angle_alpha   90.00
_cell.angle_beta   90.00
_cell.angle_gamma   90.00
#
_symmetry.space_group_name_H-M   'P 1'
#
loop_
_entity.id
_entity.type
_entity.pdbx_description
1 polymer ?
#
loop_
_entity_poly.entity_id
_entity_poly.type
_entity_poly.pdbx_seq_one_letter_code
_entity_poly.pdbx_strand_id
1 'polypeptide(L)'
;MNTAEELKFVKDIAASTGIVLDPVYSGKAVYGLLKDMAGNPAKWKGRKVLFIHTGGLLGLYDKADQLSSLVGSWRRMDLEDSVPRKDGTGKMF
;
A
#
# COMPACT_ATOMS: atom_id res chain seq x y z
N MET A 1 -1.02 14.48 -0.94
CA MET A 1 0.44 14.31 -0.73
C MET A 1 0.64 13.29 0.40
N ASN A 2 1.59 12.36 0.27
CA ASN A 2 1.93 11.39 1.33
C ASN A 2 3.09 11.91 2.17
N THR A 3 3.08 11.61 3.47
CA THR A 3 4.24 11.85 4.33
C THR A 3 5.24 10.68 4.22
N ALA A 4 6.50 10.93 4.59
CA ALA A 4 7.51 9.87 4.65
C ALA A 4 7.11 8.74 5.62
N GLU A 5 6.44 9.10 6.72
CA GLU A 5 5.91 8.16 7.72
C GLU A 5 4.83 7.25 7.15
N GLU A 6 3.89 7.80 6.37
CA GLU A 6 2.84 7.01 5.72
C GLU A 6 3.42 6.00 4.71
N LEU A 7 4.41 6.42 3.92
CA LEU A 7 5.07 5.53 2.94
C LEU A 7 5.88 4.44 3.64
N LYS A 8 6.61 4.78 4.70
CA LYS A 8 7.34 3.81 5.53
C LYS A 8 6.37 2.82 6.19
N PHE A 9 5.24 3.30 6.70
CA PHE A 9 4.21 2.47 7.30
C PHE A 9 3.66 1.43 6.32
N VAL A 10 3.32 1.83 5.09
CA VAL A 10 2.84 0.91 4.04
C VAL A 10 3.86 -0.20 3.78
N LYS A 11 5.15 0.15 3.67
CA LYS A 11 6.24 -0.82 3.49
C LYS A 11 6.39 -1.75 4.70
N ASP A 12 6.28 -1.23 5.91
CA ASP A 12 6.45 -2.03 7.14
C ASP A 12 5.27 -2.99 7.38
N ILE A 13 4.04 -2.58 7.08
CA ILE A 13 2.86 -3.48 7.11
C ILE A 13 3.01 -4.60 6.08
N ALA A 14 3.38 -4.26 4.83
CA ALA A 14 3.59 -5.27 3.80
C ALA A 14 4.66 -6.29 4.20
N ALA A 15 5.79 -5.82 4.74
CA ALA A 15 6.88 -6.69 5.16
C ALA A 15 6.54 -7.57 6.38
N SER A 16 5.72 -7.08 7.31
CA SER A 16 5.39 -7.81 8.55
C SER A 16 4.18 -8.74 8.42
N THR A 17 3.24 -8.45 7.52
CA THR A 17 1.96 -9.17 7.42
C THR A 17 1.77 -9.88 6.08
N GLY A 18 2.55 -9.54 5.05
CA GLY A 18 2.29 -9.97 3.67
C GLY A 18 1.12 -9.25 2.98
N ILE A 19 0.44 -8.32 3.67
CA ILE A 19 -0.69 -7.56 3.12
C ILE A 19 -0.18 -6.24 2.55
N VAL A 20 -0.35 -6.05 1.24
CA VAL A 20 0.08 -4.83 0.55
C VAL A 20 -1.04 -3.79 0.56
N LEU A 21 -0.83 -2.70 1.30
CA LEU A 21 -1.75 -1.56 1.31
C LEU A 21 -1.31 -0.52 0.29
N ASP A 22 -2.27 0.18 -0.31
CA ASP A 22 -1.98 1.30 -1.19
C ASP A 22 -1.71 2.59 -0.39
N PRO A 23 -0.84 3.48 -0.87
CA PRO A 23 -0.48 4.71 -0.16
C PRO A 23 -1.56 5.80 -0.20
N VAL A 24 -2.60 5.67 -1.02
CA VAL A 24 -3.62 6.70 -1.23
C VAL A 24 -4.79 6.53 -0.27
N TYR A 25 -5.26 5.30 -0.07
CA TYR A 25 -6.45 4.99 0.73
C TYR A 25 -6.20 3.96 1.83
N SER A 26 -6.01 2.68 1.48
CA SER A 26 -6.00 1.60 2.46
C SER A 26 -4.85 1.73 3.45
N GLY A 27 -3.68 2.21 3.01
CA GLY A 27 -2.55 2.55 3.85
C GLY A 27 -2.88 3.64 4.87
N LYS A 28 -3.56 4.71 4.45
CA LYS A 28 -3.98 5.80 5.36
C LYS A 28 -5.03 5.33 6.36
N ALA A 29 -5.97 4.50 5.92
CA ALA A 29 -7.03 3.96 6.77
C ALA A 29 -6.44 3.08 7.89
N VAL A 30 -5.56 2.14 7.55
CA VAL A 30 -4.91 1.29 8.56
C VAL A 30 -3.93 2.11 9.43
N TYR A 31 -3.20 3.05 8.85
CA TYR A 31 -2.31 3.94 9.61
C TYR A 31 -3.07 4.70 10.70
N GLY A 32 -4.20 5.33 10.32
CA GLY A 32 -5.07 6.04 11.26
C GLY A 32 -5.66 5.11 12.32
N LEU A 33 -6.15 3.93 11.92
CA LEU A 33 -6.70 2.93 12.83
C LEU A 33 -5.66 2.50 13.88
N LEU A 34 -4.46 2.08 13.46
CA LEU A 34 -3.43 1.61 14.37
C LEU A 34 -2.88 2.74 15.26
N LYS A 35 -2.80 3.97 14.74
CA LYS A 35 -2.41 5.14 15.53
C LYS A 35 -3.45 5.46 16.61
N ASP A 36 -4.75 5.40 16.30
CA ASP A 36 -5.82 5.57 17.31
C ASP A 36 -5.80 4.43 18.34
N MET A 37 -5.56 3.19 17.91
CA MET A 37 -5.46 2.04 18.81
C MET A 37 -4.28 2.16 19.78
N ALA A 38 -3.12 2.57 19.29
CA ALA A 38 -1.93 2.80 20.11
C ALA A 38 -2.10 3.99 21.07
N GLY A 39 -2.76 5.07 20.63
CA GLY A 39 -3.02 6.25 21.45
C GLY A 39 -4.12 6.06 22.50
N ASN A 40 -5.08 5.16 22.25
CA ASN A 40 -6.26 4.96 23.09
C ASN A 40 -6.46 3.48 23.53
N PRO A 41 -5.48 2.82 24.17
CA PRO A 41 -5.53 1.38 24.42
C PRO A 41 -6.76 0.93 25.24
N ALA A 42 -7.22 1.75 26.19
CA ALA A 42 -8.42 1.45 26.97
C ALA A 42 -9.71 1.39 26.13
N LYS A 43 -9.84 2.24 25.11
CA LYS A 43 -11.00 2.25 24.19
C LYS A 43 -11.11 0.94 23.42
N TRP A 44 -9.98 0.33 23.09
CA TRP A 44 -9.89 -0.83 22.20
C TRP A 44 -9.74 -2.18 22.93
N LYS A 45 -9.49 -2.17 24.24
CA LYS A 45 -9.35 -3.37 25.06
C LYS A 45 -10.57 -4.30 24.92
N GLY A 46 -10.31 -5.56 24.57
CA GLY A 46 -11.35 -6.60 24.43
C GLY A 46 -12.19 -6.52 23.16
N ARG A 47 -11.97 -5.55 22.27
CA ARG A 47 -12.70 -5.45 20.99
C ARG A 47 -12.12 -6.40 19.95
N LYS A 48 -12.99 -7.01 19.14
CA LYS A 48 -12.62 -7.69 17.90
C LYS A 48 -12.82 -6.74 16.74
N VAL A 49 -11.78 -6.50 15.95
CA VAL A 49 -11.79 -5.52 14.86
C VAL A 49 -11.49 -6.25 13.56
N LEU A 50 -12.33 -6.03 12.54
CA LEU A 50 -12.12 -6.51 11.18
C LEU A 50 -11.85 -5.30 10.28
N PHE A 51 -10.68 -5.26 9.67
CA PHE A 51 -10.38 -4.31 8.62
C PHE A 51 -10.72 -4.93 7.26
N ILE A 52 -11.51 -4.23 6.44
CA ILE A 52 -11.83 -4.67 5.07
C ILE A 52 -10.83 -4.03 4.12
N HIS A 53 -9.98 -4.85 3.51
CA HIS A 53 -9.03 -4.37 2.53
C HIS A 53 -9.74 -4.08 1.20
N THR A 54 -9.92 -2.80 0.89
CA THR A 54 -10.65 -2.31 -0.29
C THR A 54 -9.83 -2.32 -1.60
N GLY A 55 -8.75 -3.09 -1.68
CA GLY A 55 -7.82 -3.08 -2.82
C GLY A 55 -6.97 -1.80 -2.89
N GLY A 56 -6.77 -1.28 -4.10
CA GLY A 56 -6.00 -0.05 -4.36
C GLY A 56 -4.59 -0.26 -4.92
N LEU A 57 -4.19 -1.50 -5.23
CA LEU A 57 -2.82 -1.85 -5.61
C LEU A 57 -2.25 -0.97 -6.75
N LEU A 58 -3.10 -0.54 -7.70
CA LEU A 58 -2.69 0.34 -8.79
C LEU A 58 -2.16 1.70 -8.29
N GLY A 59 -2.58 2.18 -7.12
CA GLY A 59 -2.05 3.39 -6.49
C GLY A 59 -0.57 3.32 -6.11
N LEU A 60 0.05 2.14 -6.15
CA LEU A 60 1.49 1.99 -6.01
C LEU A 60 2.26 2.51 -7.22
N TYR A 61 1.70 2.46 -8.44
CA TYR A 61 2.38 2.95 -9.65
C TYR A 61 2.68 4.45 -9.54
N ASP A 62 1.72 5.25 -9.06
CA ASP A 62 1.86 6.68 -8.83
C ASP A 62 2.87 7.06 -7.74
N LYS A 63 3.33 6.06 -6.97
CA LYS A 63 4.23 6.25 -5.82
C LYS A 63 5.48 5.39 -5.91
N ALA A 64 5.70 4.73 -7.05
CA ALA A 64 6.80 3.78 -7.24
C ALA A 64 8.16 4.43 -6.95
N ASP A 65 8.40 5.63 -7.49
CA ASP A 65 9.68 6.33 -7.30
C ASP A 65 9.89 6.76 -5.84
N GLN A 66 8.84 7.20 -5.16
CA GLN A 66 8.92 7.58 -3.75
C GLN A 66 9.19 6.36 -2.85
N LEU A 67 8.55 5.22 -3.17
CA LEU A 67 8.74 3.96 -2.47
C LEU A 67 10.09 3.31 -2.76
N SER A 68 10.67 3.53 -3.95
CA SER A 68 11.95 2.93 -4.37
C SER A 68 13.08 3.16 -3.35
N SER A 69 13.14 4.37 -2.77
CA SER A 69 14.11 4.74 -1.74
C SER A 69 13.95 3.98 -0.42
N LEU A 70 12.74 3.45 -0.14
CA LEU A 70 12.39 2.77 1.11
C LEU A 70 12.50 1.25 1.02
N VAL A 71 12.43 0.70 -0.20
CA VAL A 71 12.33 -0.75 -0.43
C VAL A 71 13.69 -1.42 -0.68
N GLY A 72 14.79 -0.66 -0.64
CA GLY A 72 16.16 -1.16 -0.53
C GLY A 72 16.53 -2.18 -1.61
N SER A 73 16.58 -3.46 -1.25
CA SER A 73 16.93 -4.56 -2.16
C SER A 73 15.83 -4.91 -3.17
N TRP A 74 14.61 -4.37 -3.00
CA TRP A 74 13.52 -4.61 -3.94
C TRP A 74 13.82 -3.86 -5.23
N ARG A 75 13.64 -4.54 -6.36
CA ARG A 75 13.86 -3.98 -7.68
C ARG A 75 12.55 -3.96 -8.43
N ARG A 76 12.40 -2.97 -9.30
CA ARG A 76 11.34 -2.99 -10.29
C ARG A 76 11.51 -4.27 -11.12
N MET A 77 10.43 -5.02 -11.26
CA MET A 77 10.44 -6.17 -12.16
C MET A 77 10.36 -5.64 -13.58
N ASP A 78 11.40 -5.88 -14.36
CA ASP A 78 11.37 -5.65 -15.80
C ASP A 78 10.52 -6.77 -16.41
N LEU A 79 9.29 -6.43 -16.77
CA LEU A 79 8.44 -7.33 -17.54
C LEU A 79 8.86 -7.17 -19.01
N GLU A 80 9.54 -8.17 -19.56
CA GLU A 80 9.70 -8.25 -21.01
C GLU A 80 8.29 -8.29 -21.64
N ASP A 81 8.03 -7.44 -22.64
CA ASP A 81 6.81 -7.42 -23.44
C ASP A 81 6.73 -8.70 -24.31
N SER A 82 6.62 -9.85 -23.66
CA SER A 82 6.53 -11.17 -24.30
C SER A 82 5.15 -11.44 -24.91
N VAL A 83 4.17 -10.55 -24.65
CA VAL A 83 2.83 -10.60 -25.26
C VAL A 83 2.63 -9.33 -26.08
N PRO A 84 2.67 -9.42 -27.42
CA PRO A 84 2.31 -8.29 -28.28
C PRO A 84 0.91 -7.81 -27.91
N ARG A 85 0.80 -6.55 -27.49
CA ARG A 85 -0.49 -5.90 -27.34
C ARG A 85 -1.13 -5.88 -28.73
N LYS A 86 -2.24 -6.60 -28.92
CA LYS A 86 -3.08 -6.40 -30.10
C LYS A 86 -3.51 -4.93 -30.11
N ASP A 87 -3.03 -4.24 -31.13
CA ASP A 87 -3.45 -2.92 -31.54
C ASP A 87 -4.99 -2.83 -31.56
N GLY A 88 -5.54 -1.94 -30.72
CA GLY A 88 -6.96 -1.55 -30.77
C GLY A 88 -7.83 -1.90 -29.56
N THR A 89 -7.38 -2.71 -28.61
CA THR A 89 -8.14 -2.96 -27.36
C THR A 89 -7.37 -2.46 -26.14
N GLY A 90 -7.74 -1.30 -25.62
CA GLY A 90 -7.34 -0.88 -24.27
C GLY A 90 -6.58 0.44 -24.19
N LYS A 91 -7.17 1.54 -24.70
CA LYS A 91 -7.03 2.84 -24.03
C LYS A 91 -8.38 3.22 -23.44
N MET A 92 -8.64 2.74 -22.24
CA MET A 92 -9.39 3.49 -21.25
C MET A 92 -8.57 3.37 -19.97
N PHE A 93 -8.36 4.51 -19.31
CA PHE A 93 -7.45 4.76 -18.19
C PHE A 93 -6.00 5.09 -18.61
#